data_AF-A0A1F4VZ87-F1
#
_entry.id   AF-A0A1F4VZ87-F1
#
_cell.length_a   1.000
_cell.length_b   1.000
_cell.length_c   1.000
_cell.angle_alpha   90.00
_cell.angle_beta   90.00
_cell.angle_gamma   90.00
#
_symmetry.space_group_name_H-M   'P 1'
#
loop_
_entity.id
_entity.type
_entity.pdbx_description
1 polymer ?
#
loop_
_entity_poly.entity_id
_entity_poly.type
_entity_poly.pdbx_seq_one_letter_code
_entity_poly.pdbx_strand_id
1 'polypeptide(L)' 'MISRHIPAEHVKLVCKIGQGQECCRYLLGSPEGFECGKGGGFTELLNERAVNNSMAAQGDNCEGLYQLSPAESEDKEVV' A
#
# COMPACT_ATOMS: atom_id res chain seq x y z
N MET A 1 -5.79 -10.28 14.25
CA MET A 1 -5.85 -9.94 12.82
C MET A 1 -4.76 -8.91 12.56
N ILE A 2 -3.98 -9.06 11.49
CA ILE A 2 -2.91 -8.11 11.13
C ILE A 2 -3.56 -6.93 10.42
N SER A 3 -3.37 -5.70 10.92
CA SER A 3 -3.82 -4.49 10.24
C SER A 3 -2.95 -4.24 9.00
N ARG A 4 -3.57 -4.09 7.83
CA ARG A 4 -2.90 -3.88 6.53
C ARG A 4 -2.98 -2.43 6.06
N HIS A 5 -3.34 -1.51 6.95
CA HIS A 5 -3.58 -0.11 6.62
C HIS A 5 -2.30 0.64 6.26
N ILE A 6 -2.34 1.46 5.20
CA ILE A 6 -1.18 2.19 4.65
C ILE A 6 -1.31 3.70 4.97
N PRO A 7 -0.31 4.32 5.64
CA PRO A 7 -0.26 5.76 5.86
C PRO A 7 -0.23 6.52 4.55
N ALA A 8 -0.93 7.65 4.50
CA ALA A 8 -1.06 8.46 3.30
C ALA A 8 0.30 8.86 2.69
N GLU A 9 1.31 9.12 3.51
CA GLU A 9 2.66 9.44 3.03
C GLU A 9 3.31 8.25 2.31
N HIS A 10 3.21 7.05 2.88
CA HIS A 10 3.70 5.82 2.24
C HIS A 10 2.95 5.53 0.94
N VAL A 11 1.62 5.77 0.89
CA VAL A 11 0.82 5.64 -0.33
C VAL A 11 1.36 6.55 -1.46
N LYS A 12 1.76 7.77 -1.13
CA LYS A 12 2.25 8.76 -2.10
C LYS A 12 3.69 8.50 -2.52
N LEU A 13 4.60 8.34 -1.56
CA LEU A 13 6.04 8.28 -1.81
C LEU A 13 6.52 6.89 -2.25
N VAL A 14 5.98 5.84 -1.62
CA VAL A 14 6.41 4.46 -1.85
C VAL A 14 5.45 3.79 -2.83
N CYS A 15 4.15 3.76 -2.54
CA CYS A 15 3.19 3.10 -3.42
C CYS A 15 2.89 3.89 -4.70
N LYS A 16 3.30 5.17 -4.79
CA LYS A 16 3.19 6.01 -5.98
C LYS A 16 1.76 6.09 -6.55
N ILE A 17 0.76 6.28 -5.70
CA ILE A 17 -0.63 6.40 -6.15
C ILE A 17 -0.77 7.45 -7.27
N GLY A 18 -1.49 7.09 -8.33
CA GLY A 18 -1.74 7.97 -9.49
C GLY A 18 -0.60 8.05 -10.51
N GLN A 19 0.53 7.34 -10.30
CA GLN A 19 1.68 7.35 -11.22
C GLN A 19 1.61 6.26 -12.32
N GLY A 20 0.41 5.82 -12.69
CA GLY A 20 0.21 4.81 -13.74
C GLY A 20 0.94 3.50 -13.45
N GLN A 21 1.79 3.05 -14.39
CA GLN A 21 2.55 1.80 -14.26
C GLN A 21 3.50 1.79 -13.05
N GLU A 22 3.97 2.94 -12.59
CA GLU A 22 4.82 3.05 -11.40
C GLU A 22 4.05 2.85 -10.08
N CYS A 23 2.72 2.94 -10.12
CA CYS A 23 1.87 2.71 -8.96
C CYS A 23 1.94 1.25 -8.51
N CYS A 24 2.04 1.02 -7.21
CA CYS A 24 2.08 -0.31 -6.62
C CYS A 24 0.82 -1.10 -6.97
N ARG A 25 0.97 -2.28 -7.57
CA ARG A 25 -0.14 -3.16 -7.93
C ARG A 25 -0.90 -3.68 -6.71
N TYR A 26 -0.29 -3.66 -5.54
CA TYR A 26 -0.86 -4.16 -4.29
C TYR A 26 -1.58 -3.09 -3.46
N LEU A 27 -1.70 -1.86 -3.97
CA LEU A 27 -2.44 -0.80 -3.31
C LEU A 27 -3.96 -1.01 -3.49
N LEU A 28 -4.66 -1.28 -2.40
CA LEU A 28 -6.11 -1.48 -2.37
C LEU A 28 -6.79 -0.29 -1.67
N GLY A 29 -8.03 0.01 -2.07
CA GLY A 29 -8.89 0.96 -1.37
C GLY A 29 -9.97 0.24 -0.56
N SER A 30 -10.18 0.68 0.68
CA SER A 30 -11.24 0.24 1.58
C SER A 30 -11.97 1.45 2.18
N PRO A 31 -13.11 1.26 2.87
CA PRO A 31 -13.80 2.35 3.56
C PRO A 31 -12.94 3.04 4.62
N GLU A 32 -11.99 2.33 5.24
CA GLU A 32 -11.05 2.91 6.20
C GLU A 32 -9.89 3.65 5.53
N GLY A 33 -9.66 3.49 4.21
CA GLY A 33 -8.62 4.20 3.46
C GLY A 33 -7.83 3.27 2.53
N PHE A 34 -6.51 3.23 2.65
CA PHE A 34 -5.66 2.39 1.80
C PHE A 34 -5.12 1.18 2.53
N GLU A 35 -5.05 0.05 1.83
CA GLU A 35 -4.59 -1.22 2.38
C GLU A 35 -3.61 -1.94 1.47
N CYS A 36 -2.73 -2.74 2.05
CA CYS A 36 -1.75 -3.54 1.32
C CYS A 36 -2.28 -4.95 1.00
N GLY A 37 -2.47 -5.23 -0.29
CA GLY A 37 -2.86 -6.55 -0.80
C GLY A 37 -1.72 -7.57 -0.88
N LYS A 38 -0.44 -7.16 -0.71
CA LYS A 38 0.73 -8.04 -0.89
C LYS A 38 0.73 -9.16 0.16
N GLY A 39 1.01 -10.39 -0.27
CA GLY A 39 0.93 -11.58 0.59
C GLY A 39 -0.47 -11.85 1.18
N GLY A 40 -1.53 -11.22 0.65
CA GLY A 40 -2.93 -11.47 1.01
C GLY A 40 -3.68 -12.28 -0.04
N GLY A 41 -4.96 -12.51 0.19
CA GLY A 41 -5.82 -13.31 -0.70
C GLY A 41 -5.99 -12.75 -2.11
N PHE A 42 -5.69 -11.47 -2.34
CA PHE A 42 -5.75 -10.85 -3.66
C PHE A 42 -4.42 -10.86 -4.42
N THR A 43 -3.33 -11.33 -3.81
CA THR A 43 -1.97 -11.24 -4.40
C THR A 43 -1.90 -11.88 -5.79
N GLU A 44 -2.43 -13.10 -5.93
CA GLU A 44 -2.38 -13.84 -7.19
C GLU A 44 -3.21 -13.15 -8.28
N LEU A 45 -4.43 -12.71 -7.95
CA LEU A 45 -5.30 -11.95 -8.86
C LEU A 45 -4.64 -10.65 -9.35
N LEU A 46 -3.99 -9.91 -8.46
CA LEU A 46 -3.30 -8.66 -8.81
C LEU A 46 -2.09 -8.93 -9.69
N ASN A 47 -1.36 -10.02 -9.43
CA ASN A 47 -0.24 -10.44 -10.28
C ASN A 47 -0.69 -10.86 -11.68
N GLU A 48 -1.79 -11.61 -11.78
CA GLU A 48 -2.37 -12.00 -13.06
C GLU A 48 -2.78 -10.76 -13.87
N ARG A 49 -3.47 -9.80 -13.24
CA ARG A 49 -3.86 -8.55 -13.90
C ARG A 49 -2.68 -7.71 -14.36
N ALA A 50 -1.62 -7.67 -13.55
CA ALA A 50 -0.38 -7.00 -13.90
C ALA A 50 0.28 -7.65 -15.14
N VAL A 51 0.49 -8.96 -15.11
CA VAL A 51 1.06 -9.74 -16.22
C VAL A 51 0.24 -9.59 -17.51
N ASN A 52 -1.09 -9.59 -17.39
CA ASN A 52 -1.99 -9.44 -18.53
C ASN A 52 -2.20 -7.99 -18.98
N ASN A 53 -1.51 -7.01 -18.37
CA ASN A 53 -1.69 -5.58 -18.62
C ASN A 53 -3.16 -5.12 -18.54
N SER A 54 -3.97 -5.77 -17.69
CA SER A 54 -5.39 -5.45 -17.50
C SER A 54 -5.65 -4.49 -16.35
N MET A 55 -4.59 -3.96 -15.74
CA MET A 55 -4.64 -2.87 -14.76
C MET A 55 -3.53 -1.84 -15.00
N ALA A 56 -3.77 -0.59 -14.58
CA ALA A 56 -2.80 0.49 -14.76
C ALA A 56 -1.62 0.41 -13.78
N ALA A 57 -1.87 0.01 -12.54
CA ALA A 57 -0.84 -0.09 -11.50
C ALA A 57 -0.02 -1.39 -11.69
N GLN A 58 1.27 -1.25 -11.97
CA GLN A 58 2.16 -2.37 -12.34
C GLN A 58 3.34 -2.52 -11.38
N GLY A 59 3.64 -1.50 -10.57
CA GLY A 59 4.80 -1.49 -9.69
C GLY A 59 4.76 -2.57 -8.61
N ASP A 60 5.93 -3.04 -8.22
CA ASP A 60 6.17 -3.80 -6.99
C ASP A 60 7.29 -3.08 -6.23
N ASN A 61 6.91 -2.05 -5.48
CA ASN A 61 7.83 -1.04 -4.95
C ASN A 61 7.98 -1.08 -3.42
N CYS A 62 7.42 -2.10 -2.76
CA CYS A 62 7.58 -2.30 -1.33
C CYS A 62 7.47 -3.78 -0.96
N GLU A 63 8.03 -4.16 0.19
CA GLU A 63 7.92 -5.53 0.73
C GLU A 63 6.53 -5.85 1.32
N GLY A 64 5.63 -4.87 1.34
CA GLY A 64 4.35 -4.92 2.06
C GLY A 64 4.48 -4.39 3.49
N LEU A 65 3.39 -3.87 4.06
CA LEU A 65 3.40 -3.38 5.42
C LEU A 65 3.29 -4.54 6.41
N TYR A 66 4.44 -4.93 6.98
CA TYR A 66 4.51 -5.71 8.20
C TYR A 66 4.46 -4.74 9.38
N GLN A 67 3.31 -4.63 10.04
CA GLN A 67 3.14 -3.87 11.29
C GLN A 67 3.67 -2.43 11.24
N LEU A 68 2.81 -1.50 10.85
CA LEU A 68 2.91 -0.19 11.49
C LEU A 68 2.39 -0.39 12.91
N SER A 69 3.32 -0.55 13.86
CA SER A 69 3.05 -0.07 15.20
C SER A 69 2.57 1.38 15.08
N PRO A 70 1.54 1.79 15.83
CA PRO A 70 1.03 3.16 15.76
C PRO A 70 2.22 4.11 15.85
N ALA A 71 2.28 5.06 14.92
CA ALA A 71 3.25 6.14 14.96
C ALA A 71 3.15 6.76 16.36
N GLU A 72 4.23 6.65 17.14
CA GLU A 72 4.37 7.43 18.36
C GLU A 72 4.22 8.89 17.93
N SER A 73 3.11 9.51 18.33
CA SER A 73 2.97 10.96 18.25
C SER A 73 4.03 11.54 19.18
N GLU A 74 5.15 11.98 18.63
CA GLU A 74 6.06 12.91 19.29
C GLU A 74 5.31 14.23 19.50
N ASP A 75 4.43 14.28 20.51
CA ASP A 75 4.05 15.52 21.16
C ASP A 75 5.31 16.04 21.87
N LYS A 76 6.10 16.84 21.15
CA LYS A 76 7.13 17.67 21.77
C LYS A 76 6.43 18.80 22.51
N GLU A 77 6.03 18.53 23.74
CA GLU A 77 5.76 19.55 24.74
C GLU A 77 7.10 20.26 25.03
N VAL A 78 7.28 21.44 24.45
CA VAL A 78 8.38 22.34 24.78
C VAL A 78 7.99 23.04 26.08
N VAL A 79 8.55 22.56 27.20
CA VAL A 79 8.61 23.28 28.48
C VAL A 79 9.82 24.20 28.49
#